data_AF-A0A946G8U4-F1
#
_entry.id   AF-A0A946G8U4-F1
#
_cell.length_a   1.000
_cell.length_b   1.000
_cell.length_c   1.000
_cell.angle_alpha   90.00
_cell.angle_beta   90.00
_cell.angle_gamma   90.00
#
_symmetry.space_group_name_H-M   'P 1'
#
loop_
_entity.id
_entity.type
_entity.pdbx_description
1 polymer ?
#
loop_
_entity_poly.entity_id
_entity_poly.type
_entity_poly.pdbx_seq_one_letter_code
_entity_poly.pdbx_strand_id
1 'polypeptide(L)' 'MNQLLDLLRRNARQSDADLAAQISSSEEAVASQIAAWEEDGTIRGYRAMIDPALDG' A
#
# COMPACT_ATOMS: atom_id res chain seq x y z
N MET A 1 14.44 -5.32 -1.99
CA MET A 1 13.24 -4.65 -2.53
C MET A 1 12.10 -4.94 -1.57
N ASN A 2 11.48 -3.94 -0.95
CA ASN A 2 10.51 -4.13 0.15
C ASN A 2 9.23 -4.80 -0.37
N GLN A 3 8.93 -6.02 0.11
CA GLN A 3 7.75 -6.81 -0.30
C GLN A 3 6.43 -6.05 -0.06
N LEU A 4 6.35 -5.33 1.06
CA LEU A 4 5.18 -4.52 1.38
C LEU A 4 4.90 -3.42 0.34
N LEU A 5 5.96 -2.81 -0.22
CA LEU A 5 5.82 -1.78 -1.25
C LEU A 5 5.33 -2.35 -2.58
N ASP A 6 5.74 -3.58 -2.92
CA ASP A 6 5.23 -4.28 -4.10
C ASP A 6 3.76 -4.65 -3.94
N LEU A 7 3.34 -5.06 -2.73
CA LEU A 7 1.95 -5.34 -2.40
C LEU A 7 1.09 -4.07 -2.49
N LEU A 8 1.50 -2.97 -1.85
CA LEU A 8 0.83 -1.67 -1.96
C LEU A 8 0.72 -1.20 -3.42
N ARG A 9 1.75 -1.45 -4.24
CA ARG A 9 1.73 -1.10 -5.66
C ARG A 9 0.73 -1.92 -6.47
N ARG A 10 0.49 -3.18 -6.09
CA ARG A 10 -0.51 -4.05 -6.74
C ARG A 10 -1.92 -3.78 -6.24
N ASN A 11 -2.08 -3.53 -4.95
CA ASN A 11 -3.38 -3.31 -4.33
C ASN A 11 -3.29 -2.37 -3.13
N ALA A 12 -3.35 -1.07 -3.40
CA ALA A 12 -3.33 -0.05 -2.34
C ALA A 12 -4.61 -0.02 -1.47
N ARG A 13 -5.65 -0.80 -1.80
CA ARG A 13 -6.90 -0.87 -1.01
C ARG A 13 -6.93 -2.05 -0.03
N GLN A 14 -5.86 -2.86 -0.01
CA GLN A 14 -5.74 -3.95 0.93
C GLN A 14 -5.54 -3.41 2.35
N SER A 15 -6.21 -4.02 3.33
CA SER A 15 -6.04 -3.65 4.73
C SER A 15 -4.64 -4.00 5.22
N ASP A 16 -4.10 -3.15 6.09
CA ASP A 16 -2.83 -3.35 6.83
C ASP A 16 -2.75 -4.73 7.51
N ALA A 17 -3.86 -5.24 8.06
CA ALA A 17 -3.97 -6.60 8.59
C ALA A 17 -3.65 -7.71 7.57
N ASP A 18 -4.18 -7.58 6.34
CA ASP A 18 -4.01 -8.57 5.28
C ASP A 18 -2.60 -8.51 4.68
N LEU A 19 -2.07 -7.28 4.53
CA LEU A 19 -0.68 -7.05 4.15
C LEU A 19 0.27 -7.70 5.17
N ALA A 20 0.03 -7.44 6.47
CA ALA A 20 0.80 -7.99 7.57
C ALA A 20 0.79 -9.53 7.56
N ALA A 21 -0.37 -10.15 7.35
CA ALA A 21 -0.49 -11.60 7.22
C ALA A 21 0.33 -12.16 6.04
N GLN A 22 0.35 -11.48 4.89
CA GLN A 22 1.12 -11.92 3.71
C GLN A 22 2.63 -11.81 3.90
N ILE A 23 3.11 -10.78 4.61
CA ILE A 23 4.54 -10.58 4.86
C ILE A 23 5.01 -11.16 6.19
N SER A 24 4.15 -11.89 6.92
CA SER A 24 4.43 -12.40 8.27
C SER A 24 4.92 -11.30 9.22
N SER A 25 4.28 -10.13 9.15
CA SER A 25 4.52 -8.99 10.02
C SER A 25 3.28 -8.70 10.87
N SER A 26 3.37 -7.67 11.71
CA SER A 26 2.23 -7.18 12.51
C SER A 26 1.56 -6.01 11.81
N GLU A 27 0.24 -5.87 11.98
CA GLU A 27 -0.55 -4.75 11.48
C GLU A 27 0.06 -3.40 11.91
N GLU A 28 0.45 -3.27 13.17
CA GLU A 28 1.10 -2.06 13.71
C GLU A 28 2.42 -1.73 13.00
N ALA A 29 3.21 -2.75 12.68
CA ALA A 29 4.47 -2.57 11.98
C ALA A 29 4.24 -2.11 10.54
N VAL A 30 3.24 -2.68 9.86
CA VAL A 30 2.82 -2.26 8.52
C VAL A 30 2.31 -0.82 8.52
N ALA A 31 1.42 -0.47 9.45
CA ALA A 31 0.87 0.87 9.58
C ALA A 31 1.97 1.91 9.86
N SER A 32 2.89 1.61 10.78
CA SER A 32 4.01 2.49 11.10
C SER A 32 4.98 2.64 9.91
N GLN A 33 5.21 1.57 9.14
CA GLN A 33 6.04 1.61 7.94
C GLN A 33 5.40 2.46 6.83
N ILE A 34 4.09 2.32 6.61
CA ILE A 34 3.34 3.10 5.63
C ILE A 34 3.39 4.58 6.02
N ALA A 35 3.12 4.91 7.28
CA ALA A 35 3.19 6.28 7.78
C ALA A 35 4.60 6.87 7.59
N ALA A 36 5.65 6.11 7.92
CA ALA A 36 7.03 6.53 7.68
C ALA A 36 7.31 6.79 6.19
N TRP A 37 6.75 5.99 5.28
CA TRP A 37 6.91 6.19 3.84
C TRP A 37 6.13 7.38 3.29
N GLU A 38 4.96 7.68 3.86
CA GLU A 38 4.22 8.90 3.53
C GLU A 38 4.97 10.14 4.01
N GLU A 39 5.58 10.09 5.20
CA GLU A 39 6.32 11.19 5.80
C GLU A 39 7.69 11.43 5.10
N ASP A 40 8.39 10.35 4.75
CA ASP A 40 9.64 10.38 3.98
C ASP A 40 9.42 10.76 2.50
N GLY A 41 8.18 10.66 1.99
CA GLY A 41 7.86 10.92 0.59
C GLY A 41 8.18 9.76 -0.36
N THR A 42 8.45 8.57 0.19
CA THR A 42 8.50 7.30 -0.55
C THR A 42 7.13 6.97 -1.14
N ILE A 43 6.03 7.16 -0.39
CA ILE A 43 4.66 7.13 -0.89
C ILE A 43 4.25 8.59 -1.14
N ARG A 44 4.13 8.98 -2.41
CA ARG A 44 3.70 10.35 -2.79
C ARG A 44 2.19 10.50 -2.94
N GLY A 45 1.45 9.40 -2.81
CA GLY A 45 0.01 9.37 -2.93
C GLY A 45 -0.48 8.14 -3.67
N TYR A 46 -1.79 7.91 -3.57
CA TYR A 46 -2.47 6.77 -4.15
C TYR A 46 -3.17 7.20 -5.44
N ARG A 47 -2.90 6.47 -6.54
CA ARG A 47 -3.57 6.72 -7.82
C ARG A 47 -4.53 5.59 -8.13
N ALA A 48 -5.80 5.92 -8.30
CA ALA A 48 -6.76 4.99 -8.87
C ALA A 48 -6.51 4.84 -10.38
N MET A 49 -6.42 3.60 -10.87
CA MET A 49 -6.51 3.33 -12.30
C MET A 49 -7.99 3.16 -12.65
N ILE A 50 -8.53 4.14 -13.37
CA ILE A 50 -9.90 4.14 -13.86
C ILE A 50 -9.88 3.71 -15.32
N ASP A 51 -10.78 2.80 -15.68
CA ASP A 51 -10.94 2.38 -17.07
C ASP A 51 -11.61 3.53 -17.85
N PRO A 52 -10.96 4.08 -18.89
CA PRO A 52 -11.49 5.22 -19.61
C PRO A 52 -12.76 4.90 -20.42
N ALA A 53 -13.10 3.63 -20.65
CA ALA A 53 -14.35 3.26 -21.32
C ALA A 53 -15.55 3.25 -20.37
N LEU A 54 -15.31 3.27 -19.05
CA LEU A 54 -16.33 3.36 -17.99
C LEU A 54 -16.36 4.76 -17.34
N ASP A 55 -15.38 5.61 -17.66
CA ASP A 55 -15.33 7.03 -17.32
C ASP A 55 -16.19 7.82 -18.35
N GLY A 56 -17.51 7.63 -18.30
CA GLY A 56 -18.48 8.21 -19.26
C GLY A 56 -19.93 8.14 -18.82
#